data_AF-M2QAV2-F1
#
_entry.id   AF-M2QAV2-F1
#
_cell.length_a   1.000
_cell.length_b   1.000
_cell.length_c   1.000
_cell.angle_alpha   90.00
_cell.angle_beta   90.00
_cell.angle_gamma   90.00
#
_symmetry.space_group_name_H-M   'P 1'
#
loop_
_entity.id
_entity.type
_entity.pdbx_description
1 polymer ?
#
loop_
_entity_poly.entity_id
_entity_poly.type
_entity_poly.pdbx_seq_one_letter_code
_entity_poly.pdbx_strand_id
1 'polypeptide(L)'
;MASAQQLHLGVALDGAGQHPAAWRVSDVRPAALFTAAHYLSHAKLAEAASLDFVTLDDTLALQPGGEEVVRGRLDALLTFAAIAPATSGIGLVPTVTTTHTEPFHISTAVASLDFASRGRAGVLAVPSRTEAEVAHFGRRTLPSEVDAEAENAEVVDVVARLWDSWEDGAIIRDEPTGRFIDRDKLHYVDFEGRFFDIKGPSITPRPPQGHPVVAVYGDSPYAHGADVVLIDEIRDARERFPDAKLLAGLSIVLAETEQAAIDRRRALEAYAPFPPGLSFTGTPADLASELPGIAASAGLDGFHIRPAVLPDDLALFTAETVPALQAADAFRQTYTGSTLRDHLGLGVAANQYAEA
;
A
#
# COMPACT_ATOMS: atom_id res chain seq x y z
N MET A 1 -15.48 30.00 -3.30
CA MET A 1 -14.90 29.10 -2.29
C MET A 1 -14.17 28.03 -3.08
N ALA A 2 -12.85 27.85 -2.87
CA ALA A 2 -12.16 26.72 -3.46
C ALA A 2 -12.87 25.44 -3.00
N SER A 3 -13.17 24.49 -3.90
CA SER A 3 -13.73 23.21 -3.47
C SER A 3 -12.76 22.59 -2.46
N ALA A 4 -13.26 22.13 -1.32
CA ALA A 4 -12.45 21.39 -0.38
C ALA A 4 -11.84 20.19 -1.12
N GLN A 5 -10.54 19.95 -0.94
CA GLN A 5 -9.88 18.80 -1.53
C GLN A 5 -10.46 17.53 -0.90
N GLN A 6 -10.94 16.60 -1.73
CA GLN A 6 -11.42 15.31 -1.24
C GLN A 6 -10.26 14.50 -0.65
N LEU A 7 -10.54 13.77 0.43
CA LEU A 7 -9.55 12.93 1.10
C LEU A 7 -9.23 11.68 0.27
N HIS A 8 -8.00 11.19 0.39
CA HIS A 8 -7.62 9.84 -0.02
C HIS A 8 -7.64 8.89 1.18
N LEU A 9 -8.25 7.72 1.03
CA LEU A 9 -8.44 6.75 2.11
C LEU A 9 -7.90 5.39 1.66
N GLY A 10 -6.81 4.97 2.28
CA GLY A 10 -6.30 3.60 2.21
C GLY A 10 -6.59 2.83 3.49
N VAL A 11 -6.56 1.49 3.47
CA VAL A 11 -6.74 0.67 4.69
C VAL A 11 -5.80 -0.54 4.77
N ALA A 12 -5.27 -0.83 5.95
CA ALA A 12 -4.45 -2.02 6.21
C ALA A 12 -5.31 -3.27 6.48
N LEU A 13 -4.98 -4.40 5.86
CA LEU A 13 -5.72 -5.67 5.95
C LEU A 13 -5.00 -6.75 6.77
N ASP A 14 -4.11 -6.36 7.67
CA ASP A 14 -3.16 -7.28 8.29
C ASP A 14 -3.81 -8.20 9.32
N GLY A 15 -3.76 -9.51 9.04
CA GLY A 15 -4.23 -10.55 9.94
C GLY A 15 -5.66 -10.30 10.43
N ALA A 16 -5.82 -10.14 11.74
CA ALA A 16 -7.10 -9.86 12.40
C ALA A 16 -7.31 -8.37 12.73
N GLY A 17 -6.36 -7.50 12.41
CA GLY A 17 -6.31 -6.09 12.82
C GLY A 17 -4.94 -5.70 13.38
N GLN A 18 -4.72 -4.40 13.50
CA GLN A 18 -3.44 -3.83 13.93
C GLN A 18 -3.14 -4.10 15.41
N HIS A 19 -4.16 -4.34 16.24
CA HIS A 19 -3.93 -4.65 17.64
C HIS A 19 -3.44 -6.10 17.79
N PRO A 20 -2.36 -6.38 18.55
CA PRO A 20 -1.82 -7.75 18.70
C PRO A 20 -2.85 -8.77 19.23
N ALA A 21 -3.82 -8.29 20.02
CA ALA A 21 -4.90 -9.09 20.59
C ALA A 21 -6.19 -9.14 19.74
N ALA A 22 -6.22 -8.54 18.54
CA ALA A 22 -7.42 -8.45 17.72
C ALA A 22 -8.07 -9.81 17.42
N TRP A 23 -7.25 -10.83 17.18
CA TRP A 23 -7.70 -12.21 16.92
C TRP A 23 -8.48 -12.85 18.08
N ARG A 24 -8.33 -12.34 19.32
CA ARG A 24 -9.00 -12.86 20.52
C ARG A 24 -10.42 -12.33 20.68
N VAL A 25 -10.64 -11.12 20.16
CA VAL A 25 -11.91 -10.40 20.33
C VAL A 25 -12.71 -10.33 19.04
N SER A 26 -12.09 -10.63 17.90
CA SER A 26 -12.75 -10.72 16.61
C SER A 26 -13.58 -12.00 16.49
N ASP A 27 -14.72 -11.91 15.81
CA ASP A 27 -15.51 -13.08 15.40
C ASP A 27 -14.86 -13.87 14.24
N VAL A 28 -13.76 -13.38 13.66
CA VAL A 28 -13.02 -14.13 12.63
C VAL A 28 -12.40 -15.38 13.23
N ARG A 29 -12.82 -16.52 12.68
CA ARG A 29 -12.20 -17.82 13.00
C ARG A 29 -10.70 -17.75 12.69
N PRO A 30 -9.79 -18.03 13.65
CA PRO A 30 -8.35 -17.96 13.41
C PRO A 30 -7.87 -18.79 12.20
N ALA A 31 -8.55 -19.90 11.90
CA ALA A 31 -8.26 -20.73 10.72
C ALA A 31 -8.46 -20.02 9.36
N ALA A 32 -9.18 -18.89 9.32
CA ALA A 32 -9.42 -18.13 8.09
C ALA A 32 -8.27 -17.17 7.74
N LEU A 33 -7.41 -16.80 8.70
CA LEU A 33 -6.37 -15.77 8.55
C LEU A 33 -5.34 -16.10 7.46
N PHE A 34 -5.18 -17.37 7.10
CA PHE A 34 -4.28 -17.85 6.06
C PHE A 34 -5.01 -18.29 4.79
N THR A 35 -6.08 -17.58 4.44
CA THR A 35 -6.86 -17.86 3.23
C THR A 35 -7.02 -16.62 2.37
N ALA A 36 -6.94 -16.77 1.05
CA ALA A 36 -7.23 -15.69 0.11
C ALA A 36 -8.67 -15.14 0.30
N ALA A 37 -9.61 -15.99 0.71
CA ALA A 37 -10.99 -15.60 0.96
C ALA A 37 -11.13 -14.55 2.08
N HIS A 38 -10.30 -14.64 3.12
CA HIS A 38 -10.26 -13.64 4.20
C HIS A 38 -9.85 -12.27 3.66
N TYR A 39 -8.76 -12.18 2.90
CA TYR A 39 -8.31 -10.90 2.34
C TYR A 39 -9.27 -10.37 1.28
N LEU A 40 -9.85 -11.25 0.45
CA LEU A 40 -10.83 -10.87 -0.56
C LEU A 40 -12.09 -10.26 0.07
N SER A 41 -12.62 -10.79 1.18
CA SER A 41 -13.83 -10.23 1.80
C SER A 41 -13.60 -8.82 2.31
N HIS A 42 -12.45 -8.54 2.91
CA HIS A 42 -12.12 -7.19 3.40
C HIS A 42 -11.82 -6.23 2.25
N ALA A 43 -11.10 -6.68 1.21
CA ALA A 43 -10.87 -5.89 0.01
C ALA A 43 -12.20 -5.55 -0.70
N LYS A 44 -13.18 -6.46 -0.73
CA LYS A 44 -14.52 -6.21 -1.27
C LYS A 44 -15.31 -5.20 -0.46
N LEU A 45 -15.17 -5.22 0.86
CA LEU A 45 -15.81 -4.26 1.75
C LEU A 45 -15.24 -2.85 1.55
N ALA A 46 -13.91 -2.72 1.50
CA ALA A 46 -13.21 -1.49 1.14
C ALA A 46 -13.60 -0.99 -0.26
N GLU A 47 -13.68 -1.91 -1.23
CA GLU A 47 -14.04 -1.59 -2.61
C GLU A 47 -15.45 -1.02 -2.73
N ALA A 48 -16.43 -1.61 -2.04
CA ALA A 48 -17.82 -1.15 -2.05
C ALA A 48 -17.97 0.27 -1.49
N ALA A 49 -17.07 0.67 -0.59
CA ALA A 49 -16.99 2.02 -0.03
C ALA A 49 -16.13 2.99 -0.86
N SER A 50 -15.63 2.59 -2.04
CA SER A 50 -14.80 3.40 -2.93
C SER A 50 -13.47 3.90 -2.32
N LEU A 51 -12.88 3.15 -1.38
CA LEU A 51 -11.54 3.44 -0.86
C LEU A 51 -10.48 3.40 -1.97
N ASP A 52 -9.39 4.17 -1.84
CA ASP A 52 -8.34 4.25 -2.88
C ASP A 52 -7.62 2.92 -3.04
N PHE A 53 -7.16 2.36 -1.91
CA PHE A 53 -6.35 1.15 -1.91
C PHE A 53 -6.42 0.40 -0.58
N VAL A 54 -5.99 -0.86 -0.63
CA VAL A 54 -5.70 -1.68 0.55
C VAL A 54 -4.21 -2.02 0.59
N THR A 55 -3.66 -2.10 1.79
CA THR A 55 -2.31 -2.62 2.03
C THR A 55 -2.35 -3.97 2.73
N LEU A 56 -1.33 -4.78 2.48
CA LEU A 56 -1.05 -6.00 3.22
C LEU A 56 0.44 -6.01 3.58
N ASP A 57 0.72 -6.10 4.87
CA ASP A 57 2.04 -6.10 5.46
C ASP A 57 2.78 -7.40 5.16
N ASP A 58 4.10 -7.29 4.95
CA ASP A 58 4.97 -8.41 4.68
C ASP A 58 6.36 -8.20 5.31
N THR A 59 6.97 -9.30 5.73
CA THR A 59 8.32 -9.31 6.30
C THR A 59 8.92 -10.69 6.10
N LEU A 60 10.24 -10.74 5.96
CA LEU A 60 10.98 -11.97 5.77
C LEU A 60 11.26 -12.71 7.10
N ALA A 61 10.67 -12.27 8.21
CA ALA A 61 10.78 -12.89 9.53
C ALA A 61 9.41 -13.20 10.16
N LEU A 62 9.42 -14.02 11.21
CA LEU A 62 8.24 -14.21 12.04
C LEU A 62 7.93 -12.95 12.84
N GLN A 63 6.64 -12.68 13.04
CA GLN A 63 6.15 -11.52 13.79
C GLN A 63 6.71 -11.56 15.21
N PRO A 64 7.20 -10.42 15.74
CA PRO A 64 7.70 -10.36 17.11
C PRO A 64 6.57 -10.61 18.10
N GLY A 65 6.88 -11.27 19.22
CA GLY A 65 5.92 -11.57 20.28
C GLY A 65 5.97 -13.01 20.79
N GLY A 66 5.11 -13.29 21.78
CA GLY A 66 4.95 -14.60 22.39
C GLY A 66 3.90 -15.48 21.69
N GLU A 67 3.50 -16.57 22.33
CA GLU A 67 2.45 -17.50 21.86
C GLU A 67 1.05 -16.85 21.77
N GLU A 68 0.94 -15.62 22.26
CA GLU A 68 -0.30 -14.85 22.38
C GLU A 68 -0.64 -14.01 21.16
N VAL A 69 0.27 -13.92 20.18
CA VAL A 69 0.12 -13.14 18.96
C VAL A 69 -0.02 -14.09 17.77
N VAL A 70 -0.80 -13.69 16.76
CA VAL A 70 -0.88 -14.43 15.49
C VAL A 70 0.52 -14.48 14.86
N ARG A 71 1.04 -15.68 14.63
CA ARG A 71 2.33 -15.90 13.95
C ARG A 71 2.12 -16.58 12.60
N GLY A 72 2.94 -16.18 11.65
CA GLY A 72 2.83 -16.52 10.24
C GLY A 72 2.05 -15.45 9.48
N ARG A 73 2.39 -15.29 8.21
CA ARG A 73 1.64 -14.50 7.21
C ARG A 73 1.75 -15.17 5.86
N LEU A 74 0.83 -14.87 4.97
CA LEU A 74 0.99 -15.20 3.55
C LEU A 74 1.84 -14.09 2.90
N ASP A 75 2.55 -14.43 1.83
CA ASP A 75 3.21 -13.44 0.99
C ASP A 75 2.18 -12.43 0.46
N ALA A 76 2.43 -11.14 0.69
CA ALA A 76 1.45 -10.10 0.44
C ALA A 76 1.17 -9.94 -1.06
N LEU A 77 2.22 -9.99 -1.89
CA LEU A 77 2.13 -9.82 -3.34
C LEU A 77 1.38 -10.98 -3.97
N LEU A 78 1.72 -12.21 -3.62
CA LEU A 78 1.04 -13.42 -4.12
C LEU A 78 -0.42 -13.48 -3.66
N THR A 79 -0.69 -13.04 -2.43
CA THR A 79 -2.07 -12.96 -1.91
C THR A 79 -2.89 -11.95 -2.71
N PHE A 80 -2.34 -10.76 -2.96
CA PHE A 80 -3.02 -9.74 -3.77
C PHE A 80 -3.16 -10.15 -5.24
N ALA A 81 -2.16 -10.82 -5.82
CA ALA A 81 -2.26 -11.38 -7.17
C ALA A 81 -3.38 -12.43 -7.28
N ALA A 82 -3.58 -13.25 -6.24
CA ALA A 82 -4.64 -14.25 -6.21
C ALA A 82 -6.06 -13.64 -6.16
N ILE A 83 -6.24 -12.50 -5.50
CA ILE A 83 -7.55 -11.84 -5.35
C ILE A 83 -7.82 -10.74 -6.39
N ALA A 84 -6.78 -10.29 -7.10
CA ALA A 84 -6.87 -9.18 -8.05
C ALA A 84 -8.00 -9.32 -9.09
N PRO A 85 -8.20 -10.49 -9.75
CA PRO A 85 -9.26 -10.66 -10.74
C PRO A 85 -10.68 -10.62 -10.15
N ALA A 86 -10.81 -10.83 -8.84
CA ALA A 86 -12.10 -10.83 -8.15
C ALA A 86 -12.52 -9.43 -7.70
N THR A 87 -11.63 -8.43 -7.75
CA THR A 87 -11.92 -7.01 -7.47
C THR A 87 -12.00 -6.21 -8.78
N SER A 88 -12.57 -5.01 -8.74
CA SER A 88 -12.83 -4.17 -9.93
C SER A 88 -12.41 -2.71 -9.81
N GLY A 89 -12.22 -2.17 -8.61
CA GLY A 89 -11.90 -0.75 -8.37
C GLY A 89 -10.82 -0.53 -7.31
N ILE A 90 -10.79 -1.33 -6.23
CA ILE A 90 -9.84 -1.08 -5.14
C ILE A 90 -8.37 -1.27 -5.59
N GLY A 91 -7.47 -0.37 -5.19
CA GLY A 91 -6.03 -0.53 -5.34
C GLY A 91 -5.46 -1.64 -4.45
N LEU A 92 -4.47 -2.37 -4.93
CA LEU A 92 -3.81 -3.47 -4.22
C LEU A 92 -2.33 -3.14 -4.05
N VAL A 93 -1.94 -2.75 -2.83
CA VAL A 93 -0.60 -2.27 -2.50
C VAL A 93 0.06 -3.22 -1.50
N PRO A 94 0.69 -4.33 -1.95
CA PRO A 94 1.40 -5.22 -1.06
C PRO A 94 2.68 -4.56 -0.56
N THR A 95 3.06 -4.87 0.67
CA THR A 95 4.40 -4.58 1.17
C THR A 95 5.39 -5.55 0.52
N VAL A 96 6.52 -5.03 0.05
CA VAL A 96 7.61 -5.83 -0.50
C VAL A 96 8.90 -5.45 0.20
N THR A 97 9.53 -6.46 0.82
CA THR A 97 10.87 -6.30 1.37
C THR A 97 11.89 -6.22 0.22
N THR A 98 12.52 -5.06 0.07
CA THR A 98 13.42 -4.77 -1.07
C THR A 98 14.82 -5.30 -0.87
N THR A 99 15.28 -5.36 0.37
CA THR A 99 16.56 -5.97 0.73
C THR A 99 16.45 -7.49 0.56
N HIS A 100 17.50 -8.12 0.06
CA HIS A 100 17.61 -9.56 -0.26
C HIS A 100 16.92 -10.05 -1.53
N THR A 101 16.04 -9.26 -2.14
CA THR A 101 15.34 -9.64 -3.38
C THR A 101 15.88 -8.84 -4.55
N GLU A 102 16.25 -9.51 -5.64
CA GLU A 102 16.70 -8.83 -6.86
C GLU A 102 15.60 -7.91 -7.42
N PRO A 103 15.89 -6.62 -7.70
CA PRO A 103 14.90 -5.66 -8.22
C PRO A 103 14.19 -6.14 -9.49
N PHE A 104 14.88 -6.93 -10.31
CA PHE A 104 14.30 -7.54 -11.52
C PHE A 104 13.08 -8.43 -11.21
N HIS A 105 13.13 -9.21 -10.12
CA HIS A 105 12.00 -10.03 -9.70
C HIS A 105 10.87 -9.20 -9.11
N ILE A 106 11.20 -8.18 -8.31
CA ILE A 106 10.20 -7.26 -7.74
C ILE A 106 9.45 -6.55 -8.87
N SER A 107 10.17 -5.96 -9.82
CA SER A 107 9.59 -5.27 -10.98
C SER A 107 8.64 -6.18 -11.76
N THR A 108 9.10 -7.40 -12.08
CA THR A 108 8.30 -8.41 -12.80
C THR A 108 7.02 -8.76 -12.04
N ALA A 109 7.12 -8.99 -10.73
CA ALA A 109 6.00 -9.43 -9.90
C ALA A 109 4.95 -8.32 -9.74
N VAL A 110 5.38 -7.09 -9.45
CA VAL A 110 4.48 -5.93 -9.31
C VAL A 110 3.84 -5.57 -10.66
N ALA A 111 4.59 -5.59 -11.76
CA ALA A 111 4.02 -5.40 -13.10
C ALA A 111 2.97 -6.47 -13.43
N SER A 112 3.22 -7.72 -13.05
CA SER A 112 2.27 -8.83 -13.25
C SER A 112 0.99 -8.64 -12.43
N LEU A 113 1.10 -8.15 -11.19
CA LEU A 113 -0.05 -7.74 -10.38
C LEU A 113 -0.81 -6.60 -11.06
N ASP A 114 -0.12 -5.65 -11.68
CA ASP A 114 -0.77 -4.54 -12.39
C ASP A 114 -1.59 -5.04 -13.58
N PHE A 115 -1.05 -5.97 -14.38
CA PHE A 115 -1.81 -6.63 -15.44
C PHE A 115 -3.00 -7.43 -14.90
N ALA A 116 -2.80 -8.24 -13.85
CA ALA A 116 -3.85 -9.07 -13.26
C ALA A 116 -4.99 -8.23 -12.66
N SER A 117 -4.65 -7.08 -12.07
CA SER A 117 -5.59 -6.14 -11.47
C SER A 117 -6.19 -5.14 -12.46
N ARG A 118 -5.65 -5.06 -13.69
CA ARG A 118 -6.00 -4.09 -14.75
C ARG A 118 -5.67 -2.64 -14.36
N GLY A 119 -4.47 -2.42 -13.87
CA GLY A 119 -3.97 -1.09 -13.55
C GLY A 119 -4.27 -0.64 -12.12
N ARG A 120 -4.41 -1.56 -11.17
CA ARG A 120 -4.72 -1.24 -9.77
C ARG A 120 -3.63 -1.67 -8.80
N ALA A 121 -2.43 -2.00 -9.30
CA ALA A 121 -1.32 -2.33 -8.44
C ALA A 121 -0.64 -1.08 -7.87
N GLY A 122 -0.13 -1.21 -6.65
CA GLY A 122 0.99 -0.41 -6.18
C GLY A 122 2.02 -1.31 -5.52
N VAL A 123 2.98 -0.71 -4.83
CA VAL A 123 3.96 -1.40 -3.99
C VAL A 123 4.32 -0.50 -2.82
N LEU A 124 4.33 -1.06 -1.60
CA LEU A 124 4.91 -0.43 -0.43
C LEU A 124 6.31 -1.00 -0.23
N ALA A 125 7.34 -0.24 -0.61
CA ALA A 125 8.73 -0.69 -0.59
C ALA A 125 9.34 -0.46 0.80
N VAL A 126 9.82 -1.54 1.44
CA VAL A 126 10.34 -1.51 2.81
C VAL A 126 11.71 -2.20 2.87
N PRO A 127 12.73 -1.61 3.52
CA PRO A 127 13.98 -2.31 3.75
C PRO A 127 13.85 -3.32 4.90
N SER A 128 14.53 -4.46 4.77
CA SER A 128 14.85 -5.35 5.89
C SER A 128 15.84 -4.65 6.82
N ARG A 129 15.54 -4.64 8.13
CA ARG A 129 16.39 -4.00 9.15
C ARG A 129 16.64 -4.87 10.37
N THR A 130 16.25 -6.15 10.32
CA THR A 130 16.33 -7.02 11.49
C THR A 130 17.33 -8.15 11.30
N GLU A 131 18.01 -8.54 12.37
CA GLU A 131 18.88 -9.72 12.36
C GLU A 131 18.11 -10.99 12.01
N ALA A 132 16.83 -11.08 12.40
CA ALA A 132 15.97 -12.21 12.11
C ALA A 132 15.74 -12.39 10.60
N GLU A 133 15.42 -11.31 9.89
CA GLU A 133 15.27 -11.34 8.42
C GLU A 133 16.59 -11.70 7.74
N VAL A 134 17.68 -11.06 8.14
CA VAL A 134 19.01 -11.29 7.55
C VAL A 134 19.49 -12.73 7.77
N ALA A 135 19.21 -13.34 8.94
CA ALA A 135 19.61 -14.70 9.26
C ALA A 135 19.01 -15.76 8.33
N HIS A 136 17.90 -15.46 7.65
CA HIS A 136 17.33 -16.33 6.62
C HIS A 136 18.15 -16.34 5.31
N PHE A 137 18.92 -15.28 5.06
CA PHE A 137 19.71 -15.11 3.84
C PHE A 137 21.21 -15.13 4.20
N GLY A 138 21.77 -16.35 4.33
CA GLY A 138 23.14 -16.60 4.81
C GLY A 138 24.32 -16.04 3.99
N ARG A 139 24.08 -15.05 3.12
CA ARG A 139 25.10 -14.35 2.32
C ARG A 139 25.38 -12.92 2.78
N ARG A 140 24.55 -12.34 3.66
CA ARG A 140 24.63 -10.92 4.04
C ARG A 140 24.71 -10.76 5.55
N THR A 141 25.38 -9.69 5.99
CA THR A 141 25.34 -9.21 7.37
C THR A 141 24.24 -8.15 7.51
N LEU A 142 23.82 -7.85 8.75
CA LEU A 142 22.87 -6.77 9.00
C LEU A 142 23.43 -5.46 8.42
N PRO A 143 22.75 -4.82 7.45
CA PRO A 143 23.18 -3.54 6.92
C PRO A 143 23.04 -2.44 7.98
N SER A 144 23.80 -1.35 7.82
CA SER A 144 23.47 -0.12 8.54
C SER A 144 22.12 0.42 8.04
N GLU A 145 21.42 1.21 8.87
CA GLU A 145 20.14 1.82 8.47
C GLU A 145 20.29 2.66 7.19
N VAL A 146 21.40 3.40 7.08
CA VAL A 146 21.75 4.18 5.90
C VAL A 146 21.92 3.30 4.66
N ASP A 147 22.58 2.15 4.79
CA ASP A 147 22.79 1.24 3.67
C ASP A 147 21.51 0.51 3.26
N ALA A 148 20.68 0.10 4.24
CA ALA A 148 19.41 -0.57 3.98
C ALA A 148 18.46 0.34 3.20
N GLU A 149 18.41 1.61 3.59
CA GLU A 149 17.65 2.64 2.90
C GLU A 149 18.22 2.90 1.50
N ALA A 150 19.54 3.06 1.37
CA ALA A 150 20.16 3.28 0.07
C ALA A 150 19.94 2.14 -0.91
N GLU A 151 19.94 0.90 -0.44
CA GLU A 151 19.56 -0.26 -1.24
C GLU A 151 18.07 -0.21 -1.63
N ASN A 152 17.18 0.12 -0.70
CA ASN A 152 15.74 0.26 -0.95
C ASN A 152 15.46 1.29 -2.06
N ALA A 153 16.14 2.42 -2.04
CA ALA A 153 16.07 3.44 -3.09
C ALA A 153 16.51 2.96 -4.46
N GLU A 154 17.64 2.26 -4.48
CA GLU A 154 18.20 1.72 -5.70
C GLU A 154 17.25 0.69 -6.31
N VAL A 155 16.59 -0.12 -5.47
CA VAL A 155 15.50 -1.00 -5.90
C VAL A 155 14.36 -0.21 -6.53
N VAL A 156 13.87 0.85 -5.89
CA VAL A 156 12.76 1.66 -6.42
C VAL A 156 13.11 2.29 -7.77
N ASP A 157 14.31 2.86 -7.92
CA ASP A 157 14.79 3.44 -9.19
C ASP A 157 14.89 2.36 -10.28
N VAL A 158 15.56 1.24 -9.99
CA VAL A 158 15.72 0.14 -10.96
C VAL A 158 14.36 -0.43 -11.37
N VAL A 159 13.43 -0.60 -10.44
CA VAL A 159 12.09 -1.11 -10.72
C VAL A 159 11.32 -0.18 -11.66
N ALA A 160 11.38 1.13 -11.44
CA ALA A 160 10.76 2.13 -12.31
C ALA A 160 11.38 2.12 -13.72
N ARG A 161 12.70 2.04 -13.82
CA ARG A 161 13.42 1.91 -15.10
C ARG A 161 13.06 0.63 -15.86
N LEU A 162 12.89 -0.48 -15.16
CA LEU A 162 12.47 -1.74 -15.76
C LEU A 162 11.05 -1.66 -16.32
N TRP A 163 10.12 -0.98 -15.63
CA TRP A 163 8.78 -0.73 -16.16
C TRP A 163 8.78 0.17 -17.40
N ASP A 164 9.72 1.12 -17.47
CA ASP A 164 9.93 1.98 -18.63
C ASP A 164 10.66 1.32 -19.79
N SER A 165 11.33 0.18 -19.57
CA SER A 165 12.14 -0.49 -20.59
C SER A 165 11.32 -0.95 -21.82
N TRP A 166 10.00 -0.85 -21.75
CA TRP A 166 9.05 -0.97 -22.86
C TRP A 166 8.29 0.35 -23.00
N GLU A 167 8.31 0.96 -24.17
CA GLU A 167 7.46 2.13 -24.44
C GLU A 167 5.99 1.75 -24.63
N ASP A 168 5.12 2.76 -24.51
CA ASP A 168 3.75 2.66 -24.98
C ASP A 168 3.71 2.27 -26.47
N GLY A 169 2.81 1.33 -26.79
CA GLY A 169 2.68 0.79 -28.15
C GLY A 169 3.78 -0.18 -28.58
N ALA A 170 4.69 -0.61 -27.69
CA ALA A 170 5.72 -1.60 -28.02
C ALA A 170 5.11 -2.94 -28.50
N ILE A 171 3.94 -3.33 -27.97
CA ILE A 171 3.21 -4.53 -28.43
C ILE A 171 2.27 -4.15 -29.59
N ILE A 172 2.65 -4.51 -30.82
CA ILE A 172 1.91 -4.17 -32.05
C ILE A 172 0.83 -5.22 -32.37
N ARG A 173 1.17 -6.52 -32.25
CA ARG A 173 0.30 -7.65 -32.67
C ARG A 173 -0.18 -7.57 -34.13
N ASP A 174 0.70 -7.20 -35.05
CA ASP A 174 0.39 -7.08 -36.48
C ASP A 174 0.34 -8.47 -37.14
N GLU A 175 -0.87 -9.02 -37.29
CA GLU A 175 -1.12 -10.33 -37.90
C GLU A 175 -0.63 -10.44 -39.36
N PRO A 176 -0.92 -9.48 -40.27
CA PRO A 176 -0.40 -9.51 -41.64
C PRO A 176 1.11 -9.61 -41.77
N THR A 177 1.88 -8.92 -40.91
CA THR A 177 3.36 -8.93 -40.98
C THR A 177 4.00 -9.96 -40.05
N GLY A 178 3.23 -10.54 -39.14
CA GLY A 178 3.72 -11.42 -38.08
C GLY A 178 4.54 -10.71 -36.99
N ARG A 179 4.58 -9.37 -36.99
CA ARG A 179 5.32 -8.58 -35.98
C ARG A 179 4.49 -8.45 -34.71
N PHE A 180 4.91 -9.14 -33.65
CA PHE A 180 4.27 -8.99 -32.35
C PHE A 180 4.70 -7.71 -31.62
N ILE A 181 5.95 -7.29 -31.82
CA ILE A 181 6.63 -6.26 -31.02
C ILE A 181 7.38 -5.27 -31.91
N ASP A 182 7.40 -4.01 -31.50
CA ASP A 182 8.33 -3.02 -32.02
C ASP A 182 9.63 -3.07 -31.21
N ARG A 183 10.73 -3.42 -31.87
CA ARG A 183 12.02 -3.56 -31.18
C ARG A 183 12.66 -2.22 -30.87
N ASP A 184 12.32 -1.19 -31.64
CA ASP A 184 12.84 0.16 -31.44
C ASP A 184 12.24 0.85 -30.21
N LYS A 185 11.17 0.25 -29.66
CA LYS A 185 10.46 0.66 -28.44
C LYS A 185 10.86 -0.15 -27.20
N LEU A 186 11.96 -0.90 -27.30
CA LEU A 186 12.54 -1.68 -26.20
C LEU A 186 13.92 -1.14 -25.85
N HIS A 187 14.14 -0.92 -24.56
CA HIS A 187 15.34 -0.28 -24.06
C HIS A 187 16.03 -1.17 -23.04
N TYR A 188 17.34 -1.37 -23.19
CA TYR A 188 18.13 -1.88 -22.08
C TYR A 188 18.18 -0.82 -20.99
N VAL A 189 18.08 -1.27 -19.74
CA VAL A 189 18.16 -0.38 -18.58
C VAL A 189 19.61 -0.02 -18.28
N ASP A 190 20.54 -0.98 -18.51
CA ASP A 190 21.99 -0.84 -18.32
C ASP A 190 22.35 -0.07 -17.03
N PHE A 191 21.70 -0.44 -15.93
CA PHE A 191 21.86 0.22 -14.64
C PHE A 191 23.06 -0.36 -13.89
N GLU A 192 24.00 0.51 -13.52
CA GLU A 192 25.13 0.19 -12.66
C GLU A 192 25.05 1.07 -11.40
N GLY A 193 24.64 0.48 -10.29
CA GLY A 193 24.49 1.14 -9.00
C GLY A 193 25.51 0.67 -7.97
N ARG A 194 25.28 1.06 -6.71
CA ARG A 194 26.13 0.65 -5.59
C ARG A 194 25.85 -0.81 -5.20
N PHE A 195 24.61 -1.25 -5.32
CA PHE A 195 24.15 -2.56 -4.84
C PHE A 195 23.83 -3.52 -5.98
N PHE A 196 23.38 -3.00 -7.13
CA PHE A 196 22.90 -3.80 -8.25
C PHE A 196 23.54 -3.40 -9.59
N ASP A 197 23.69 -4.40 -10.46
CA ASP A 197 24.06 -4.27 -11.87
C ASP A 197 22.98 -4.99 -12.68
N ILE A 198 22.14 -4.22 -13.38
CA ILE A 198 20.90 -4.69 -14.01
C ILE A 198 20.86 -4.24 -15.46
N LYS A 199 21.06 -5.20 -16.36
CA LYS A 199 21.04 -4.98 -17.80
C LYS A 199 19.66 -4.63 -18.37
N GLY A 200 18.60 -5.31 -17.93
CA GLY A 200 17.29 -5.26 -18.60
C GLY A 200 17.34 -5.82 -20.04
N PRO A 201 16.34 -5.52 -20.89
CA PRO A 201 15.03 -4.95 -20.56
C PRO A 201 14.25 -5.83 -19.58
N SER A 202 13.15 -5.32 -19.05
CA SER A 202 12.14 -6.14 -18.37
C SER A 202 11.62 -7.26 -19.28
N ILE A 203 11.28 -8.40 -18.69
CA ILE A 203 10.58 -9.50 -19.38
C ILE A 203 9.06 -9.31 -19.40
N THR A 204 8.55 -8.39 -18.59
CA THR A 204 7.13 -8.02 -18.54
C THR A 204 6.95 -6.70 -19.28
N PRO A 205 5.91 -6.57 -20.13
CA PRO A 205 5.62 -5.32 -20.83
C PRO A 205 5.35 -4.16 -19.86
N ARG A 206 5.34 -2.93 -20.39
CA ARG A 206 4.96 -1.73 -19.64
C ARG A 206 3.63 -1.96 -18.91
N PRO A 207 3.58 -1.77 -17.58
CA PRO A 207 2.36 -1.90 -16.79
C PRO A 207 1.22 -1.02 -17.32
N PRO A 208 -0.07 -1.42 -17.18
CA PRO A 208 -1.21 -0.61 -17.58
C PRO A 208 -1.23 0.84 -17.05
N GLN A 209 -0.63 1.11 -15.89
CA GLN A 209 -0.53 2.46 -15.31
C GLN A 209 0.69 3.27 -15.81
N GLY A 210 1.50 2.69 -16.69
CA GLY A 210 2.88 3.12 -16.94
C GLY A 210 3.77 2.67 -15.79
N HIS A 211 3.58 3.27 -14.60
CA HIS A 211 4.19 2.84 -13.34
C HIS A 211 3.10 2.49 -12.31
N PRO A 212 3.10 1.27 -11.77
CA PRO A 212 2.39 0.97 -10.54
C PRO A 212 2.75 1.98 -9.45
N VAL A 213 1.78 2.36 -8.62
CA VAL A 213 1.97 3.39 -7.59
C VAL A 213 3.02 2.96 -6.58
N VAL A 214 4.02 3.80 -6.36
CA VAL A 214 5.07 3.55 -5.37
C VAL A 214 4.74 4.27 -4.07
N ALA A 215 4.56 3.49 -3.00
CA ALA A 215 4.38 3.97 -1.64
C ALA A 215 5.62 3.68 -0.79
N VAL A 216 5.94 4.58 0.14
CA VAL A 216 6.97 4.38 1.17
C VAL A 216 6.51 4.95 2.52
N TYR A 217 7.22 4.60 3.60
CA TYR A 217 7.06 5.28 4.88
C TYR A 217 7.86 6.60 4.93
N GLY A 218 7.32 7.60 5.61
CA GLY A 218 7.91 8.96 5.64
C GLY A 218 9.12 9.15 6.56
N ASP A 219 9.62 8.08 7.17
CA ASP A 219 10.94 8.02 7.78
C ASP A 219 12.03 7.63 6.76
N SER A 220 11.63 7.11 5.59
CA SER A 220 12.56 6.80 4.51
C SER A 220 13.12 8.09 3.86
N PRO A 221 14.46 8.21 3.69
CA PRO A 221 15.05 9.32 2.95
C PRO A 221 14.68 9.32 1.46
N TYR A 222 13.99 8.27 0.98
CA TYR A 222 13.54 8.08 -0.40
C TYR A 222 12.06 8.36 -0.61
N ALA A 223 11.40 8.91 0.39
CA ALA A 223 10.06 9.46 0.24
C ALA A 223 10.00 10.64 -0.75
N HIS A 224 11.15 11.26 -1.07
CA HIS A 224 11.26 12.19 -2.19
C HIS A 224 11.17 11.45 -3.54
N GLY A 225 10.08 11.69 -4.28
CA GLY A 225 9.80 11.05 -5.57
C GLY A 225 8.84 9.85 -5.48
N ALA A 226 8.42 9.45 -4.28
CA ALA A 226 7.33 8.49 -4.11
C ALA A 226 5.99 9.13 -4.47
N ASP A 227 5.08 8.33 -5.04
CA ASP A 227 3.71 8.78 -5.34
C ASP A 227 2.90 8.99 -4.05
N VAL A 228 3.08 8.09 -3.08
CA VAL A 228 2.39 8.09 -1.78
C VAL A 228 3.41 7.97 -0.64
N VAL A 229 3.26 8.79 0.39
CA VAL A 229 4.07 8.68 1.61
C VAL A 229 3.15 8.46 2.80
N LEU A 230 3.34 7.33 3.47
CA LEU A 230 2.63 6.97 4.69
C LEU A 230 3.39 7.52 5.90
N ILE A 231 2.76 8.37 6.70
CA ILE A 231 3.42 9.05 7.81
C ILE A 231 2.76 8.74 9.15
N ASP A 232 3.56 8.50 10.18
CA ASP A 232 3.09 8.47 11.56
C ASP A 232 3.38 9.82 12.28
N GLU A 233 4.48 10.50 11.92
CA GLU A 233 4.82 11.83 12.41
C GLU A 233 4.38 12.91 11.41
N ILE A 234 3.29 13.61 11.76
CA ILE A 234 2.62 14.59 10.89
C ILE A 234 3.35 15.93 10.85
N ARG A 235 4.12 16.27 11.89
CA ARG A 235 4.80 17.56 11.99
C ARG A 235 5.74 17.78 10.80
N ASP A 236 5.62 18.96 10.18
CA ASP A 236 6.39 19.43 9.04
C ASP A 236 6.41 18.45 7.84
N ALA A 237 5.46 17.50 7.78
CA ALA A 237 5.48 16.43 6.78
C ALA A 237 5.25 16.96 5.36
N ARG A 238 4.37 17.96 5.20
CA ARG A 238 4.16 18.63 3.90
C ARG A 238 5.40 19.38 3.41
N GLU A 239 6.19 19.96 4.31
CA GLU A 239 7.44 20.63 3.94
C GLU A 239 8.49 19.61 3.50
N ARG A 240 8.55 18.45 4.17
CA ARG A 240 9.43 17.34 3.79
C ARG A 240 9.02 16.70 2.46
N PHE A 241 7.73 16.56 2.19
CA PHE A 241 7.22 15.85 1.01
C PHE A 241 6.20 16.70 0.25
N PRO A 242 6.64 17.75 -0.45
CA PRO A 242 5.75 18.69 -1.11
C PRO A 242 4.93 18.04 -2.25
N ASP A 243 5.53 17.11 -2.98
CA ASP A 243 4.97 16.58 -4.24
C ASP A 243 4.19 15.27 -4.08
N ALA A 244 4.33 14.57 -2.95
CA ALA A 244 3.72 13.27 -2.72
C ALA A 244 2.30 13.38 -2.14
N LYS A 245 1.49 12.33 -2.33
CA LYS A 245 0.24 12.16 -1.56
C LYS A 245 0.56 11.76 -0.13
N LEU A 246 0.28 12.65 0.82
CA LEU A 246 0.55 12.42 2.23
C LEU A 246 -0.65 11.84 2.96
N LEU A 247 -0.49 10.58 3.40
CA LEU A 247 -1.53 9.87 4.14
C LEU A 247 -1.02 9.55 5.55
N ALA A 248 -1.71 10.07 6.56
CA ALA A 248 -1.37 9.78 7.94
C ALA A 248 -1.89 8.39 8.35
N GLY A 249 -1.03 7.60 8.98
CA GLY A 249 -1.44 6.35 9.64
C GLY A 249 -2.37 6.65 10.80
N LEU A 250 -3.59 6.10 10.77
CA LEU A 250 -4.60 6.32 11.82
C LEU A 250 -5.14 4.99 12.33
N SER A 251 -4.78 4.63 13.56
CA SER A 251 -5.38 3.49 14.25
C SER A 251 -6.79 3.84 14.71
N ILE A 252 -7.79 3.00 14.42
CA ILE A 252 -9.19 3.25 14.80
C ILE A 252 -9.75 2.15 15.69
N VAL A 253 -10.55 2.54 16.67
CA VAL A 253 -11.45 1.67 17.44
C VAL A 253 -12.84 2.29 17.38
N LEU A 254 -13.77 1.69 16.64
CA LEU A 254 -15.10 2.26 16.39
C LEU A 254 -16.19 1.50 17.12
N ALA A 255 -17.24 2.18 17.58
CA ALA A 255 -18.45 1.50 18.02
C ALA A 255 -19.66 2.41 17.84
N GLU A 256 -20.87 1.84 17.98
CA GLU A 256 -22.13 2.59 17.88
C GLU A 256 -22.24 3.75 18.88
N THR A 257 -21.52 3.66 20.01
CA THR A 257 -21.44 4.72 21.02
C THR A 257 -20.01 4.92 21.48
N GLU A 258 -19.68 6.15 21.89
CA GLU A 258 -18.36 6.50 22.44
C GLU A 258 -17.98 5.58 23.62
N GLN A 259 -18.91 5.35 24.55
CA GLN A 259 -18.66 4.47 25.69
C GLN A 259 -18.33 3.04 25.26
N ALA A 260 -19.04 2.49 24.27
CA ALA A 260 -18.73 1.17 23.74
C ALA A 260 -17.35 1.12 23.06
N ALA A 261 -16.94 2.17 22.37
CA ALA A 261 -15.61 2.25 21.75
C ALA A 261 -14.50 2.29 22.82
N ILE A 262 -14.70 3.06 23.90
CA ILE A 262 -13.80 3.10 25.06
C ILE A 262 -13.70 1.73 25.72
N ASP A 263 -14.82 1.03 25.90
CA ASP A 263 -14.83 -0.29 26.52
C ASP A 263 -14.15 -1.35 25.61
N ARG A 264 -14.36 -1.29 24.28
CA ARG A 264 -13.62 -2.13 23.31
C ARG A 264 -12.12 -1.88 23.38
N ARG A 265 -11.70 -0.61 23.41
CA ARG A 265 -10.28 -0.24 23.57
C ARG A 265 -9.70 -0.77 24.88
N ARG A 266 -10.39 -0.59 26.00
CA ARG A 266 -9.95 -1.10 27.31
C ARG A 266 -9.82 -2.62 27.30
N ALA A 267 -10.73 -3.32 26.64
CA ALA A 267 -10.67 -4.78 26.51
C ALA A 267 -9.44 -5.25 25.71
N LEU A 268 -9.06 -4.53 24.65
CA LEU A 268 -7.83 -4.78 23.89
C LEU A 268 -6.57 -4.49 24.74
N GLU A 269 -6.55 -3.34 25.41
CA GLU A 269 -5.44 -2.90 26.28
C GLU A 269 -5.18 -3.84 27.47
N ALA A 270 -6.20 -4.58 27.91
CA ALA A 270 -6.05 -5.61 28.94
C ALA A 270 -5.15 -6.78 28.51
N TYR A 271 -4.95 -6.99 27.20
CA TYR A 271 -4.09 -8.04 26.65
C TYR A 271 -2.71 -7.53 26.23
N ALA A 272 -2.63 -6.37 25.58
CA ALA A 272 -1.40 -5.78 25.08
C ALA A 272 -1.56 -4.26 24.90
N PRO A 273 -0.48 -3.47 24.97
CA PRO A 273 -0.56 -2.04 24.64
C PRO A 273 -0.85 -1.84 23.15
N PHE A 274 -1.56 -0.75 22.82
CA PHE A 274 -1.70 -0.30 21.44
C PHE A 274 -0.34 0.09 20.86
N PRO A 275 -0.10 -0.17 19.56
CA PRO A 275 1.02 0.41 18.84
C PRO A 275 1.02 1.94 18.96
N PRO A 276 2.20 2.58 19.03
CA PRO A 276 2.28 4.04 19.05
C PRO A 276 1.81 4.62 17.71
N GLY A 277 1.37 5.89 17.74
CA GLY A 277 0.93 6.61 16.55
C GLY A 277 -0.38 7.36 16.79
N LEU A 278 -0.88 8.01 15.74
CA LEU A 278 -2.18 8.67 15.78
C LEU A 278 -3.27 7.60 15.93
N SER A 279 -4.16 7.80 16.91
CA SER A 279 -5.26 6.88 17.20
C SER A 279 -6.57 7.61 17.44
N PHE A 280 -7.68 7.03 17.01
CA PHE A 280 -9.03 7.48 17.29
C PHE A 280 -9.84 6.39 17.99
N THR A 281 -10.65 6.77 18.97
CA THR A 281 -11.58 5.88 19.69
C THR A 281 -12.90 6.60 19.87
N GLY A 282 -13.97 6.14 19.23
CA GLY A 282 -15.25 6.84 19.23
C GLY A 282 -16.26 6.27 18.25
N THR A 283 -17.22 7.09 17.82
CA THR A 283 -18.24 6.67 16.86
C THR A 283 -17.80 6.91 15.41
N PRO A 284 -18.38 6.19 14.43
CA PRO A 284 -18.13 6.46 13.02
C PRO A 284 -18.43 7.90 12.58
N ALA A 285 -19.47 8.51 13.16
CA ALA A 285 -19.89 9.88 12.86
C ALA A 285 -18.90 10.92 13.40
N ASP A 286 -18.40 10.73 14.62
CA ASP A 286 -17.38 11.61 15.21
C ASP A 286 -16.09 11.55 14.36
N LEU A 287 -15.67 10.34 13.97
CA LEU A 287 -14.52 10.17 13.09
C LEU A 287 -14.70 10.92 11.76
N ALA A 288 -15.86 10.78 11.11
CA ALA A 288 -16.16 11.48 9.86
C ALA A 288 -16.12 13.02 10.01
N SER A 289 -16.53 13.53 11.17
CA SER A 289 -16.49 14.97 11.47
C SER A 289 -15.06 15.49 11.69
N GLU A 290 -14.16 14.67 12.24
CA GLU A 290 -12.80 15.10 12.59
C GLU A 290 -11.80 15.01 11.42
N LEU A 291 -11.90 13.97 10.57
CA LEU A 291 -10.90 13.69 9.53
C LEU A 291 -10.59 14.90 8.60
N PRO A 292 -11.59 15.64 8.06
CA PRO A 292 -11.31 16.78 7.19
C PRO A 292 -10.56 17.91 7.92
N GLY A 293 -10.90 18.15 9.19
CA GLY A 293 -10.26 19.17 10.01
C GLY A 293 -8.80 18.82 10.32
N ILE A 294 -8.55 17.56 10.69
CA ILE A 294 -7.19 17.04 10.91
C ILE A 294 -6.37 17.19 9.62
N ALA A 295 -6.88 16.69 8.49
CA ALA A 295 -6.17 16.75 7.21
C ALA A 295 -5.83 18.19 6.80
N ALA A 296 -6.78 19.11 6.88
CA ALA A 296 -6.56 20.51 6.53
C ALA A 296 -5.54 21.19 7.45
N SER A 297 -5.60 20.93 8.76
CA SER A 297 -4.68 21.53 9.73
C SER A 297 -3.22 21.06 9.58
N ALA A 298 -3.06 19.85 9.07
CA ALA A 298 -1.77 19.17 8.93
C ALA A 298 -1.22 19.15 7.50
N GLY A 299 -1.98 19.65 6.51
CA GLY A 299 -1.60 19.58 5.10
C GLY A 299 -1.55 18.16 4.53
N LEU A 300 -2.39 17.26 5.05
CA LEU A 300 -2.51 15.87 4.58
C LEU A 300 -3.46 15.79 3.39
N ASP A 301 -3.19 14.84 2.50
CA ASP A 301 -4.13 14.47 1.44
C ASP A 301 -5.15 13.43 1.91
N GLY A 302 -4.88 12.76 3.05
CA GLY A 302 -5.80 11.78 3.60
C GLY A 302 -5.20 10.88 4.67
N PHE A 303 -5.70 9.66 4.77
CA PHE A 303 -5.39 8.73 5.86
C PHE A 303 -5.20 7.30 5.36
N HIS A 304 -4.23 6.63 5.96
CA HIS A 304 -4.09 5.18 5.91
C HIS A 304 -4.69 4.61 7.19
N ILE A 305 -5.92 4.12 7.08
CA ILE A 305 -6.72 3.62 8.19
C ILE A 305 -6.18 2.27 8.63
N ARG A 306 -6.01 2.10 9.93
CA ARG A 306 -5.51 0.87 10.55
C ARG A 306 -6.51 0.37 11.60
N PRO A 307 -7.46 -0.47 11.19
CA PRO A 307 -8.43 -1.09 12.09
C PRO A 307 -7.75 -1.79 13.27
N ALA A 308 -8.16 -1.49 14.51
CA ALA A 308 -7.65 -2.24 15.66
C ALA A 308 -8.09 -3.70 15.60
N VAL A 309 -9.36 -3.93 15.26
CA VAL A 309 -9.97 -5.22 14.94
C VAL A 309 -10.54 -5.12 13.53
N LEU A 310 -9.85 -5.75 12.56
CA LEU A 310 -10.08 -5.57 11.14
C LEU A 310 -11.54 -5.76 10.71
N PRO A 311 -12.22 -6.87 11.05
CA PRO A 311 -13.58 -7.10 10.57
C PRO A 311 -14.58 -6.09 11.13
N ASP A 312 -14.47 -5.77 12.42
CA ASP A 312 -15.43 -4.94 13.13
C ASP A 312 -15.27 -3.46 12.75
N ASP A 313 -14.04 -2.95 12.84
CA ASP A 313 -13.78 -1.53 12.61
C ASP A 313 -13.90 -1.19 11.13
N LEU A 314 -13.47 -2.07 10.20
CA LEU A 314 -13.67 -1.86 8.77
C LEU A 314 -15.15 -1.87 8.40
N ALA A 315 -15.97 -2.74 8.99
CA ALA A 315 -17.41 -2.78 8.76
C ALA A 315 -18.07 -1.46 9.17
N LEU A 316 -17.81 -0.96 10.38
CA LEU A 316 -18.35 0.32 10.85
C LEU A 316 -17.82 1.50 10.03
N PHE A 317 -16.52 1.51 9.71
CA PHE A 317 -15.91 2.57 8.91
C PHE A 317 -16.54 2.68 7.52
N THR A 318 -16.69 1.55 6.82
CA THR A 318 -17.26 1.52 5.46
C THR A 318 -18.77 1.72 5.42
N ALA A 319 -19.50 1.28 6.45
CA ALA A 319 -20.96 1.40 6.51
C ALA A 319 -21.44 2.78 7.01
N GLU A 320 -20.65 3.48 7.81
CA GLU A 320 -21.10 4.72 8.48
C GLU A 320 -20.12 5.90 8.29
N THR A 321 -18.81 5.73 8.56
CA THR A 321 -17.85 6.85 8.42
C THR A 321 -17.73 7.31 6.97
N VAL A 322 -17.56 6.37 6.03
CA VAL A 322 -17.40 6.71 4.60
C VAL A 322 -18.66 7.40 4.03
N PRO A 323 -19.88 6.87 4.24
CA PRO A 323 -21.10 7.58 3.81
C PRO A 323 -21.25 8.98 4.43
N ALA A 324 -20.84 9.18 5.69
CA ALA A 324 -20.87 10.49 6.32
C ALA A 324 -19.87 11.47 5.67
N LEU A 325 -18.65 11.01 5.35
CA LEU A 325 -17.67 11.80 4.59
C LEU A 325 -18.16 12.14 3.19
N GLN A 326 -18.79 11.17 2.52
CA GLN A 326 -19.43 11.35 1.21
C GLN A 326 -20.56 12.38 1.25
N ALA A 327 -21.44 12.32 2.25
CA ALA A 327 -22.52 13.29 2.43
C ALA A 327 -22.00 14.71 2.67
N ALA A 328 -20.81 14.85 3.26
CA ALA A 328 -20.12 16.10 3.47
C ALA A 328 -19.24 16.56 2.28
N ASP A 329 -19.25 15.83 1.16
CA ASP A 329 -18.38 16.06 -0.01
C ASP A 329 -16.87 16.03 0.31
N ALA A 330 -16.50 15.42 1.44
CA ALA A 330 -15.11 15.24 1.88
C ALA A 330 -14.47 13.98 1.27
N PHE A 331 -15.27 13.09 0.69
CA PHE A 331 -14.81 11.88 0.01
C PHE A 331 -15.67 11.56 -1.22
N ARG A 332 -15.07 10.89 -2.21
CA ARG A 332 -15.75 10.57 -3.47
C ARG A 332 -16.95 9.65 -3.26
N GLN A 333 -17.97 9.79 -4.09
CA GLN A 333 -19.16 8.90 -4.09
C GLN A 333 -18.88 7.53 -4.73
N THR A 334 -18.18 7.54 -5.85
CA THR A 334 -17.81 6.36 -6.64
C THR A 334 -16.44 6.58 -7.27
N TYR A 335 -15.79 5.51 -7.72
CA TYR A 335 -14.60 5.63 -8.56
C TYR A 335 -14.90 6.44 -9.83
N THR A 336 -14.00 7.36 -10.17
CA THR A 336 -14.08 8.23 -11.35
C THR A 336 -13.12 7.80 -12.46
N GLY A 337 -12.15 6.94 -12.14
CA GLY A 337 -11.19 6.36 -13.06
C GLY A 337 -11.14 4.84 -12.94
N SER A 338 -10.16 4.24 -13.61
CA SER A 338 -10.01 2.77 -13.65
C SER A 338 -8.72 2.28 -13.03
N THR A 339 -7.75 3.18 -12.82
CA THR A 339 -6.44 2.85 -12.28
C THR A 339 -6.25 3.40 -10.87
N LEU A 340 -5.30 2.83 -10.12
CA LEU A 340 -4.94 3.37 -8.81
C LEU A 340 -4.37 4.80 -8.94
N ARG A 341 -3.59 5.07 -10.00
CA ARG A 341 -3.13 6.44 -10.32
C ARG A 341 -4.29 7.43 -10.54
N ASP A 342 -5.40 7.01 -11.17
CA ASP A 342 -6.59 7.86 -11.31
C ASP A 342 -7.23 8.17 -9.95
N HIS A 343 -7.36 7.16 -9.08
CA HIS A 343 -7.95 7.33 -7.75
C HIS A 343 -7.19 8.35 -6.90
N LEU A 344 -5.86 8.36 -7.05
CA LEU A 344 -4.92 9.25 -6.36
C LEU A 344 -4.64 10.56 -7.13
N GLY A 345 -5.16 10.75 -8.33
CA GLY A 345 -4.94 11.96 -9.13
C GLY A 345 -3.49 12.18 -9.56
N LEU A 346 -2.72 11.11 -9.81
CA LEU A 346 -1.28 11.13 -10.09
C LEU A 346 -0.91 11.26 -11.58
N GLY A 347 -1.91 11.33 -12.47
CA GLY A 347 -1.72 11.35 -13.92
C GLY A 347 -1.07 10.07 -14.48
N VAL A 348 -0.88 10.02 -15.80
CA VAL A 348 -0.19 8.89 -16.46
C VAL A 348 1.32 9.03 -16.27
N ALA A 349 2.00 7.95 -15.89
CA ALA A 349 3.45 7.96 -15.73
C ALA A 349 4.16 8.06 -17.11
N ALA A 350 4.93 9.13 -17.30
CA ALA A 350 5.73 9.32 -18.51
C ALA A 350 6.83 8.26 -18.62
N ASN A 351 7.07 7.75 -19.83
CA ASN A 351 8.18 6.84 -20.08
C ASN A 351 9.47 7.64 -20.22
N GLN A 352 10.51 7.30 -19.43
CA GLN A 352 11.78 8.03 -19.46
C GLN A 352 12.65 7.80 -20.71
N TYR A 353 12.39 6.74 -21.49
CA TYR A 353 13.12 6.39 -22.71
C TYR A 353 12.39 6.80 -24.00
N ALA A 354 11.12 7.21 -23.90
CA ALA A 354 10.40 7.74 -25.06
C ALA A 354 10.98 9.12 -25.43
N GLU A 355 11.35 9.32 -26.69
CA GLU A 355 11.74 10.64 -27.20
C GLU A 355 10.55 11.61 -27.10
N ALA A 356 10.83 12.84 -26.64
CA ALA A 356 9.83 13.89 -26.38
C ALA A 356 9.20 14.49 -27.64
#